data_AF-X1K0F3-F1
#
_entry.id   AF-X1K0F3-F1
#
_cell.length_a   1.000
_cell.length_b   1.000
_cell.length_c   1.000
_cell.angle_alpha   90.00
_cell.angle_beta   90.00
_cell.angle_gamma   90.00
#
_symmetry.space_group_name_H-M   'P 1'
#
loop_
_entity.id
_entity.type
_entity.pdbx_description
1 polymer ?
#
loop_
_entity_poly.entity_id
_entity_poly.type
_entity_poly.pdbx_seq_one_letter_code
_entity_poly.pdbx_strand_id
1 'polypeptide(L)'
;IQKVSEIYDEQVSRVFGIQSVGQVLMMIHCGSRGLGHQVASDYIRLMENKFGIRGLPDRELINAPIRSQLGEQYYKSMSAAVNYAFANRQMIAHWVRDVFAKVMGSSEGMSQVYDVCHNVAKFEKHKIDGKEREVCIHRKGATRSFGPGREEIPEIFRSVGQPVIIPGSMGTASYILVGTSEAEELSFGSTAHGAGRVMSRHEALRRFRGEQIKQEMESRGIEL
;
A
#
# COMPACT_ATOMS: atom_id res chain seq x y z
N ILE A 1 10.04 3.31 -12.98
CA ILE A 1 11.45 3.65 -12.66
C ILE A 1 11.46 5.06 -12.08
N GLN A 2 12.17 5.30 -11.00
CA GLN A 2 12.22 6.57 -10.30
C GLN A 2 13.67 6.89 -9.89
N LYS A 3 13.98 8.16 -9.71
CA LYS A 3 15.29 8.64 -9.26
C LYS A 3 15.11 9.37 -7.93
N VAL A 4 15.97 9.10 -6.94
CA VAL A 4 15.99 9.86 -5.69
C VAL A 4 16.35 11.30 -6.00
N SER A 5 15.43 12.24 -5.74
CA SER A 5 15.66 13.67 -5.95
C SER A 5 16.20 14.36 -4.70
N GLU A 6 15.82 13.89 -3.52
CA GLU A 6 16.12 14.52 -2.23
C GLU A 6 16.14 13.47 -1.13
N ILE A 7 16.97 13.69 -0.11
CA ILE A 7 17.07 12.86 1.10
C ILE A 7 16.90 13.80 2.30
N TYR A 8 15.84 13.58 3.09
CA TYR A 8 15.53 14.39 4.27
C TYR A 8 16.17 13.85 5.55
N ASP A 9 16.40 12.53 5.62
CA ASP A 9 17.04 11.85 6.73
C ASP A 9 18.07 10.86 6.20
N GLU A 10 19.35 11.22 6.28
CA GLU A 10 20.45 10.39 5.77
C GLU A 10 20.65 9.10 6.56
N GLN A 11 20.31 9.08 7.86
CA GLN A 11 20.53 7.90 8.68
C GLN A 11 19.50 6.83 8.32
N VAL A 12 18.23 7.21 8.26
CA VAL A 12 17.14 6.33 7.86
C VAL A 12 17.30 5.89 6.39
N SER A 13 17.71 6.80 5.49
CA SER A 13 17.88 6.46 4.07
C SER A 13 18.93 5.35 3.89
N ARG A 14 20.07 5.43 4.59
CA ARG A 14 21.13 4.41 4.55
C ARG A 14 20.62 3.05 5.03
N VAL A 15 19.83 3.04 6.10
CA VAL A 15 19.19 1.81 6.63
C VAL A 15 18.24 1.20 5.59
N PHE A 16 17.53 2.01 4.82
CA PHE A 16 16.67 1.55 3.72
C PHE A 16 17.43 1.15 2.44
N GLY A 17 18.77 1.25 2.43
CA GLY A 17 19.59 0.99 1.26
C GLY A 17 19.57 2.10 0.21
N ILE A 18 19.15 3.31 0.61
CA ILE A 18 19.11 4.52 -0.22
C ILE A 18 20.30 5.41 0.16
N GLN A 19 21.37 5.30 -0.62
CA GLN A 19 22.70 5.82 -0.29
C GLN A 19 22.93 7.25 -0.78
N SER A 20 22.29 7.67 -1.87
CA SER A 20 22.55 8.98 -2.47
C SER A 20 21.40 9.51 -3.32
N VAL A 21 21.37 10.84 -3.45
CA VAL A 21 20.59 11.52 -4.49
C VAL A 21 21.08 11.04 -5.86
N GLY A 22 20.14 10.74 -6.75
CA GLY A 22 20.42 10.16 -8.06
C GLY A 22 20.31 8.63 -8.13
N GLN A 23 20.24 7.93 -6.99
CA GLN A 23 20.00 6.49 -6.99
C GLN A 23 18.67 6.15 -7.69
N VAL A 24 18.67 5.10 -8.50
CA VAL A 24 17.50 4.64 -9.26
C VAL A 24 16.75 3.56 -8.46
N LEU A 25 15.44 3.72 -8.35
CA LEU A 25 14.54 2.75 -7.71
C LEU A 25 13.42 2.31 -8.67
N MET A 26 12.84 1.15 -8.36
CA MET A 26 11.61 0.67 -8.99
C MET A 26 10.49 0.61 -7.96
N MET A 27 9.35 1.25 -8.29
CA MET A 27 8.12 1.13 -7.54
C MET A 27 7.13 0.27 -8.32
N ILE A 28 6.61 -0.77 -7.66
CA ILE A 28 5.55 -1.64 -8.21
C ILE A 28 4.26 -1.35 -7.45
N HIS A 29 3.29 -0.74 -8.12
CA HIS A 29 1.99 -0.43 -7.52
C HIS A 29 0.87 -1.22 -8.17
N CYS A 30 0.54 -2.37 -7.58
CA CYS A 30 -0.58 -3.20 -8.02
C CYS A 30 -1.18 -3.98 -6.84
N GLY A 31 -2.37 -4.55 -7.07
CA GLY A 31 -3.12 -5.31 -6.07
C GLY A 31 -3.51 -6.70 -6.54
N SER A 32 -4.57 -7.23 -5.94
CA SER A 32 -5.11 -8.59 -6.12
C SER A 32 -5.82 -8.85 -7.46
N ARG A 33 -5.65 -7.96 -8.45
CA ARG A 33 -6.36 -8.00 -9.74
C ARG A 33 -7.88 -8.17 -9.53
N GLY A 34 -8.55 -8.99 -10.37
CA GLY A 34 -9.98 -9.24 -10.26
C GLY A 34 -10.38 -10.08 -9.03
N LEU A 35 -9.47 -10.90 -8.49
CA LEU A 35 -9.78 -11.83 -7.40
C LEU A 35 -10.26 -11.09 -6.14
N GLY A 36 -9.49 -10.12 -5.65
CA GLY A 36 -9.90 -9.37 -4.44
C GLY A 36 -11.14 -8.51 -4.66
N HIS A 37 -11.37 -8.00 -5.87
CA HIS A 37 -12.60 -7.29 -6.21
C HIS A 37 -13.82 -8.22 -6.12
N GLN A 38 -13.70 -9.44 -6.65
CA GLN A 38 -14.76 -10.43 -6.61
C GLN A 38 -15.04 -10.89 -5.18
N VAL A 39 -14.00 -11.19 -4.39
CA VAL A 39 -14.13 -11.52 -2.97
C VAL A 39 -14.89 -10.42 -2.23
N ALA A 40 -14.52 -9.15 -2.38
CA ALA A 40 -15.25 -8.06 -1.73
C ALA A 40 -16.72 -8.01 -2.16
N SER A 41 -17.00 -8.13 -3.45
CA SER A 41 -18.36 -8.09 -4.01
C SER A 41 -19.23 -9.23 -3.48
N ASP A 42 -18.68 -10.44 -3.40
CA ASP A 42 -19.40 -11.62 -2.94
C ASP A 42 -19.77 -11.48 -1.45
N TYR A 43 -18.81 -11.07 -0.61
CA TYR A 43 -19.06 -10.93 0.82
C TYR A 43 -19.97 -9.75 1.16
N ILE A 44 -19.92 -8.64 0.43
CA ILE A 44 -20.89 -7.55 0.56
C ILE A 44 -22.31 -8.10 0.34
N ARG A 45 -22.55 -8.84 -0.76
CA ARG A 45 -23.86 -9.43 -1.06
C ARG A 45 -24.30 -10.45 -0.01
N LEU A 46 -23.39 -11.32 0.44
CA LEU A 46 -23.69 -12.29 1.49
C LEU A 46 -24.06 -11.61 2.81
N MET A 47 -23.37 -10.52 3.17
CA MET A 47 -23.67 -9.76 4.39
C MET A 47 -25.00 -9.01 4.26
N GLU A 48 -25.29 -8.39 3.12
CA GLU A 48 -26.58 -7.74 2.85
C GLU A 48 -27.74 -8.73 2.99
N ASN A 49 -27.60 -9.93 2.40
CA ASN A 49 -28.63 -10.97 2.47
C ASN A 49 -28.82 -11.52 3.89
N LYS A 50 -27.75 -11.65 4.67
CA LYS A 50 -27.79 -12.28 6.00
C LYS A 50 -28.19 -11.33 7.13
N PHE A 51 -27.62 -10.13 7.14
CA PHE A 51 -27.78 -9.17 8.23
C PHE A 51 -28.77 -8.05 7.89
N GLY A 52 -29.05 -7.85 6.60
CA GLY A 52 -29.84 -6.73 6.14
C GLY A 52 -29.11 -5.40 6.30
N ILE A 53 -29.74 -4.34 5.80
CA ILE A 53 -29.17 -2.97 5.80
C ILE A 53 -29.87 -2.05 6.81
N ARG A 54 -30.84 -2.58 7.57
CA ARG A 54 -31.66 -1.80 8.49
C ARG A 54 -30.83 -1.36 9.70
N GLY A 55 -30.87 -0.06 10.00
CA GLY A 55 -30.13 0.52 11.12
C GLY A 55 -28.70 0.94 10.79
N LEU A 56 -28.23 0.70 9.56
CA LEU A 56 -26.99 1.28 9.08
C LEU A 56 -27.22 2.74 8.68
N PRO A 57 -26.28 3.66 8.96
CA PRO A 57 -26.36 5.03 8.49
C PRO A 57 -26.22 5.13 6.96
N ASP A 58 -25.57 4.14 6.34
CA ASP A 58 -25.46 3.99 4.90
C ASP A 58 -25.46 2.49 4.53
N ARG A 59 -26.11 2.13 3.42
CA ARG A 59 -26.11 0.76 2.89
C ARG A 59 -24.69 0.26 2.59
N GLU A 60 -23.80 1.14 2.11
CA GLU A 60 -22.42 0.82 1.78
C GLU A 60 -21.55 0.50 3.02
N LEU A 61 -22.09 0.72 4.23
CA LEU A 61 -21.47 0.34 5.50
C LEU A 61 -21.89 -1.04 6.00
N ILE A 62 -22.42 -1.89 5.11
CA ILE A 62 -22.73 -3.28 5.42
C ILE A 62 -21.52 -4.00 6.02
N ASN A 63 -21.76 -4.72 7.11
CA ASN A 63 -20.72 -5.40 7.86
C ASN A 63 -21.26 -6.66 8.52
N ALA A 64 -20.35 -7.50 9.01
CA ALA A 64 -20.64 -8.66 9.83
C ALA A 64 -19.85 -8.57 11.13
N PRO A 65 -20.39 -9.07 12.26
CA PRO A 65 -19.59 -9.25 13.46
C PRO A 65 -18.35 -10.08 13.14
N ILE A 66 -17.18 -9.62 13.57
CA ILE A 66 -15.89 -10.20 13.13
C ILE A 66 -15.71 -11.67 13.51
N ARG A 67 -16.34 -12.11 14.61
CA ARG A 67 -16.37 -13.50 15.10
C ARG A 67 -17.59 -14.30 14.63
N SER A 68 -18.42 -13.73 13.76
CA SER A 68 -19.48 -14.51 13.11
C SER A 68 -18.89 -15.40 12.03
N GLN A 69 -19.58 -16.51 11.70
CA GLN A 69 -19.17 -17.40 10.62
C GLN A 69 -18.86 -16.66 9.32
N LEU A 70 -19.68 -15.67 8.95
CA LEU A 70 -19.50 -14.91 7.71
C LEU A 70 -18.32 -13.89 7.81
N GLY A 71 -18.12 -13.30 8.99
CA GLY A 71 -16.98 -12.42 9.25
C GLY A 71 -15.64 -13.16 9.17
N GLU A 72 -15.56 -14.35 9.76
CA GLU A 72 -14.35 -15.19 9.69
C GLU A 72 -14.08 -15.71 8.28
N GLN A 73 -15.13 -16.12 7.56
CA GLN A 73 -15.02 -16.53 6.16
C GLN A 73 -14.50 -15.37 5.30
N TYR A 74 -15.07 -14.17 5.45
CA TYR A 74 -14.59 -12.98 4.75
C TYR A 74 -13.13 -12.70 5.06
N TYR A 75 -12.74 -12.71 6.34
CA TYR A 75 -11.35 -12.43 6.73
C TYR A 75 -10.37 -13.42 6.10
N LYS A 76 -10.71 -14.72 6.07
CA LYS A 76 -9.90 -15.76 5.41
C LYS A 76 -9.82 -15.53 3.90
N SER A 77 -10.93 -15.21 3.23
CA SER A 77 -10.95 -14.93 1.79
C SER A 77 -10.21 -13.64 1.43
N MET A 78 -10.33 -12.58 2.24
CA MET A 78 -9.55 -11.36 2.11
C MET A 78 -8.05 -11.66 2.27
N SER A 79 -7.67 -12.46 3.25
CA SER A 79 -6.28 -12.88 3.46
C SER A 79 -5.73 -13.64 2.25
N ALA A 80 -6.51 -14.53 1.65
CA ALA A 80 -6.14 -15.20 0.40
C ALA A 80 -5.96 -14.20 -0.77
N ALA A 81 -6.82 -13.19 -0.87
CA ALA A 81 -6.68 -12.14 -1.87
C ALA A 81 -5.43 -11.27 -1.66
N VAL A 82 -5.06 -11.01 -0.40
CA VAL A 82 -3.81 -10.31 -0.05
C VAL A 82 -2.59 -11.17 -0.41
N ASN A 83 -2.61 -12.48 -0.12
CA ASN A 83 -1.54 -13.39 -0.52
C ASN A 83 -1.37 -13.42 -2.04
N TYR A 84 -2.47 -13.46 -2.79
CA TYR A 84 -2.44 -13.34 -4.24
C TYR A 84 -1.80 -12.02 -4.70
N ALA A 85 -2.11 -10.90 -4.03
CA ALA A 85 -1.50 -9.60 -4.36
C ALA A 85 0.02 -9.60 -4.11
N PHE A 86 0.50 -10.20 -3.02
CA PHE A 86 1.93 -10.37 -2.77
C PHE A 86 2.59 -11.25 -3.83
N ALA A 87 2.00 -12.40 -4.16
CA ALA A 87 2.52 -13.27 -5.22
C ALA A 87 2.62 -12.54 -6.58
N ASN A 88 1.59 -11.76 -6.92
CA ASN A 88 1.57 -10.95 -8.12
C ASN A 88 2.73 -9.91 -8.14
N ARG A 89 2.95 -9.19 -7.04
CA ARG A 89 4.09 -8.24 -6.94
C ARG A 89 5.44 -8.93 -6.99
N GLN A 90 5.57 -10.10 -6.36
CA GLN A 90 6.79 -10.89 -6.38
C GLN A 90 7.16 -11.33 -7.80
N MET A 91 6.19 -11.80 -8.58
CA MET A 91 6.40 -12.17 -10.00
C MET A 91 6.81 -10.95 -10.85
N ILE A 92 6.13 -9.82 -10.66
CA ILE A 92 6.50 -8.57 -11.36
C ILE A 92 7.92 -8.15 -10.99
N ALA A 93 8.31 -8.22 -9.71
CA ALA A 93 9.66 -7.89 -9.26
C ALA A 93 10.73 -8.79 -9.91
N HIS A 94 10.44 -10.08 -10.08
CA HIS A 94 11.31 -11.00 -10.81
C HIS A 94 11.47 -10.58 -12.28
N TRP A 95 10.37 -10.33 -13.01
CA TRP A 95 10.45 -9.92 -14.41
C TRP A 95 11.11 -8.55 -14.61
N VAL A 96 10.92 -7.63 -13.66
CA VAL A 96 11.66 -6.36 -13.66
C VAL A 96 13.17 -6.61 -13.62
N ARG A 97 13.64 -7.48 -12.73
CA ARG A 97 15.06 -7.84 -12.64
C ARG A 97 15.55 -8.50 -13.93
N ASP A 98 14.77 -9.38 -14.53
CA ASP A 98 15.11 -10.02 -15.81
C ASP A 98 15.28 -8.99 -16.94
N VAL A 99 14.37 -8.01 -17.02
CA VAL A 99 14.46 -6.94 -18.02
C VAL A 99 15.68 -6.07 -17.78
N PHE A 100 15.96 -5.69 -16.53
CA PHE A 100 17.15 -4.93 -16.19
C PHE A 100 18.44 -5.70 -16.51
N ALA A 101 18.50 -6.99 -16.19
CA ALA A 101 19.65 -7.82 -16.54
C ALA A 101 19.88 -7.88 -18.06
N LYS A 102 18.81 -7.98 -18.86
CA LYS A 102 18.90 -8.01 -20.33
C LYS A 102 19.36 -6.67 -20.92
N VAL A 103 18.86 -5.55 -20.41
CA VAL A 103 19.11 -4.21 -20.97
C VAL A 103 20.40 -3.60 -20.44
N MET A 104 20.69 -3.76 -19.15
CA MET A 104 21.83 -3.16 -18.46
C MET A 104 23.01 -4.13 -18.26
N GLY A 105 22.85 -5.40 -18.64
CA GLY A 105 23.86 -6.46 -18.46
C GLY A 105 23.90 -7.08 -17.05
N SER A 106 23.21 -6.50 -16.07
CA SER A 106 23.07 -7.05 -14.72
C SER A 106 21.84 -6.50 -14.00
N SER A 107 21.32 -7.25 -13.03
CA SER A 107 20.32 -6.79 -12.05
C SER A 107 20.83 -6.87 -10.60
N GLU A 108 22.15 -7.02 -10.44
CA GLU A 108 22.81 -6.98 -9.15
C GLU A 108 22.55 -5.64 -8.44
N GLY A 109 22.29 -5.69 -7.13
CA GLY A 109 21.90 -4.52 -6.33
C GLY A 109 20.40 -4.17 -6.36
N MET A 110 19.56 -4.86 -7.14
CA MET A 110 18.10 -4.66 -7.16
C MET A 110 17.37 -5.36 -6.00
N SER A 111 17.79 -5.05 -4.77
CA SER A 111 17.16 -5.55 -3.54
C SER A 111 15.81 -4.88 -3.27
N GLN A 112 14.87 -5.64 -2.70
CA GLN A 112 13.59 -5.07 -2.30
C GLN A 112 13.77 -4.27 -1.01
N VAL A 113 13.41 -2.98 -1.04
CA VAL A 113 13.39 -2.13 0.16
C VAL A 113 12.26 -2.58 1.09
N TYR A 114 11.01 -2.52 0.60
CA TYR A 114 9.83 -2.93 1.37
C TYR A 114 8.64 -3.22 0.46
N ASP A 115 7.65 -3.95 0.96
CA ASP A 115 6.36 -4.17 0.31
C ASP A 115 5.25 -3.95 1.35
N VAL A 116 4.27 -3.09 1.03
CA VAL A 116 3.21 -2.70 1.95
C VAL A 116 1.83 -2.71 1.28
N CYS A 117 0.83 -3.20 2.02
CA CYS A 117 -0.58 -3.13 1.63
C CYS A 117 -1.23 -1.85 2.16
N HIS A 118 -2.17 -1.32 1.39
CA HIS A 118 -2.95 -0.12 1.75
C HIS A 118 -4.47 -0.31 1.69
N ASN A 119 -4.92 -1.50 1.30
CA ASN A 119 -6.31 -1.95 1.32
C ASN A 119 -6.34 -3.32 1.99
N VAL A 120 -6.49 -3.35 3.31
CA VAL A 120 -6.41 -4.57 4.11
C VAL A 120 -7.03 -4.36 5.49
N ALA A 121 -7.59 -5.42 6.07
CA ALA A 121 -7.89 -5.49 7.49
C ALA A 121 -6.88 -6.41 8.20
N LYS A 122 -6.33 -5.99 9.34
CA LYS A 122 -5.37 -6.79 10.13
C LYS A 122 -5.71 -6.76 11.61
N PHE A 123 -5.60 -7.90 12.27
CA PHE A 123 -5.55 -7.94 13.72
C PHE A 123 -4.19 -7.43 14.20
N GLU A 124 -4.21 -6.39 15.02
CA GLU A 124 -3.02 -5.73 15.55
C GLU A 124 -3.23 -5.40 17.02
N LYS A 125 -2.15 -5.47 17.79
CA LYS A 125 -2.13 -5.03 19.19
C LYS A 125 -1.83 -3.54 19.25
N HIS A 126 -2.69 -2.81 19.95
CA HIS A 126 -2.62 -1.37 20.15
C HIS A 126 -2.99 -1.01 21.60
N LYS A 127 -2.46 0.09 22.13
CA LYS A 127 -2.85 0.61 23.45
C LYS A 127 -4.13 1.45 23.31
N ILE A 128 -5.19 1.07 24.01
CA ILE A 128 -6.48 1.76 24.03
C ILE A 128 -6.88 1.95 25.49
N ASP A 129 -7.03 3.20 25.91
CA ASP A 129 -7.26 3.59 27.31
C ASP A 129 -6.18 3.03 28.27
N GLY A 130 -4.91 3.09 27.83
CA GLY A 130 -3.76 2.59 28.60
C GLY A 130 -3.62 1.06 28.66
N LYS A 131 -4.53 0.30 28.03
CA LYS A 131 -4.50 -1.17 28.01
C LYS A 131 -4.19 -1.69 26.62
N GLU A 132 -3.33 -2.70 26.53
CA GLU A 132 -3.12 -3.42 25.27
C GLU A 132 -4.41 -4.16 24.89
N ARG A 133 -4.86 -3.96 23.65
CA ARG A 133 -6.00 -4.66 23.07
C ARG A 133 -5.65 -5.10 21.66
N GLU A 134 -6.12 -6.29 21.30
CA GLU A 134 -6.11 -6.74 19.91
C GLU A 134 -7.35 -6.21 19.20
N VAL A 135 -7.16 -5.52 18.09
CA VAL A 135 -8.21 -4.89 17.30
C VAL A 135 -8.02 -5.16 15.82
N CYS A 136 -9.13 -5.26 15.07
CA CYS A 136 -9.09 -5.43 13.62
C CYS A 136 -9.02 -4.05 12.94
N ILE A 137 -7.82 -3.61 12.59
CA ILE A 137 -7.58 -2.34 11.94
C ILE A 137 -7.92 -2.44 10.45
N HIS A 138 -8.91 -1.67 10.02
CA HIS A 138 -9.32 -1.56 8.62
C HIS A 138 -8.60 -0.40 7.96
N ARG A 139 -7.78 -0.68 6.95
CA ARG A 139 -7.10 0.33 6.14
C ARG A 139 -7.64 0.27 4.72
N LYS A 140 -8.22 1.37 4.24
CA LYS A 140 -8.66 1.57 2.85
C LYS A 140 -8.06 2.88 2.34
N GLY A 141 -7.06 2.78 1.47
CA GLY A 141 -6.26 3.93 1.05
C GLY A 141 -5.37 4.50 2.16
N ALA A 142 -4.98 3.66 3.13
CA ALA A 142 -4.10 4.03 4.24
C ALA A 142 -3.04 2.95 4.44
N THR A 143 -1.85 3.33 4.88
CA THR A 143 -0.68 2.45 4.98
C THR A 143 -0.32 2.22 6.45
N ARG A 144 0.09 0.99 6.81
CA ARG A 144 0.64 0.71 8.15
C ARG A 144 1.97 1.45 8.32
N SER A 145 2.17 2.08 9.47
CA SER A 145 3.23 3.04 9.76
C SER A 145 3.82 2.79 11.15
N PHE A 146 4.21 1.55 11.40
CA PHE A 146 4.72 1.14 12.72
C PHE A 146 6.02 1.85 13.10
N GLY A 147 6.07 2.32 14.34
CA GLY A 147 7.22 3.01 14.91
C GLY A 147 8.40 2.09 15.23
N PRO A 148 9.57 2.64 15.60
CA PRO A 148 10.73 1.87 16.01
C PRO A 148 10.41 0.85 17.11
N GLY A 149 11.10 -0.29 17.10
CA GLY A 149 11.03 -1.32 18.15
C GLY A 149 9.92 -2.36 17.98
N ARG A 150 8.95 -2.17 17.09
CA ARG A 150 7.88 -3.16 16.83
C ARG A 150 8.46 -4.46 16.28
N GLU A 151 8.05 -5.59 16.86
CA GLU A 151 8.53 -6.93 16.49
C GLU A 151 8.17 -7.30 15.06
N GLU A 152 7.05 -6.78 14.54
CA GLU A 152 6.55 -7.03 13.19
C GLU A 152 7.37 -6.32 12.10
N ILE A 153 8.30 -5.45 12.48
CA ILE A 153 9.23 -4.78 11.57
C ILE A 153 10.43 -5.71 11.37
N PRO A 154 10.87 -5.94 10.11
CA PRO A 154 12.11 -6.66 9.84
C PRO A 154 13.28 -6.08 10.62
N GLU A 155 14.15 -6.95 11.14
CA GLU A 155 15.23 -6.57 12.05
C GLU A 155 16.09 -5.41 11.54
N ILE A 156 16.41 -5.41 10.25
CA ILE A 156 17.20 -4.36 9.59
C ILE A 156 16.58 -2.96 9.68
N PHE A 157 15.26 -2.85 9.85
CA PHE A 157 14.53 -1.57 9.95
C PHE A 157 14.04 -1.28 11.36
N ARG A 158 14.11 -2.26 12.28
CA ARG A 158 13.44 -2.18 13.58
C ARG A 158 13.92 -1.01 14.43
N SER A 159 15.19 -0.63 14.33
CA SER A 159 15.75 0.50 15.06
C SER A 159 15.25 1.87 14.58
N VAL A 160 14.84 1.98 13.31
CA VAL A 160 14.42 3.25 12.71
C VAL A 160 12.92 3.36 12.51
N GLY A 161 12.21 2.24 12.45
CA GLY A 161 10.77 2.17 12.16
C GLY A 161 10.48 1.59 10.79
N GLN A 162 9.20 1.37 10.50
CA GLN A 162 8.80 0.67 9.29
C GLN A 162 8.95 1.58 8.05
N PRO A 163 9.53 1.10 6.93
CA PRO A 163 9.40 1.83 5.67
C PRO A 163 7.92 2.01 5.29
N VAL A 164 7.58 3.22 4.84
CA VAL A 164 6.25 3.59 4.36
C VAL A 164 6.38 4.14 2.95
N ILE A 165 5.70 3.53 1.99
CA ILE A 165 5.78 3.91 0.58
C ILE A 165 4.53 4.69 0.21
N ILE A 166 4.71 5.93 -0.25
CA ILE A 166 3.64 6.84 -0.69
C ILE A 166 3.75 7.04 -2.20
N PRO A 167 3.03 6.26 -3.03
CA PRO A 167 2.88 6.58 -4.44
C PRO A 167 2.20 7.94 -4.65
N GLY A 168 2.78 8.73 -5.55
CA GLY A 168 2.08 9.84 -6.19
C GLY A 168 1.11 9.37 -7.28
N SER A 169 0.93 10.18 -8.31
CA SER A 169 0.33 9.79 -9.59
C SER A 169 1.39 9.58 -10.67
N MET A 170 0.98 9.12 -11.84
CA MET A 170 1.85 9.08 -13.02
C MET A 170 2.41 10.49 -13.27
N GLY A 171 3.73 10.62 -13.31
CA GLY A 171 4.41 11.89 -13.54
C GLY A 171 4.58 12.82 -12.33
N THR A 172 4.21 12.41 -11.10
CA THR A 172 4.50 13.21 -9.89
C THR A 172 5.49 12.52 -8.97
N ALA A 173 5.95 13.22 -7.94
CA ALA A 173 6.82 12.63 -6.91
C ALA A 173 6.12 11.49 -6.16
N SER A 174 6.92 10.52 -5.73
CA SER A 174 6.58 9.53 -4.71
C SER A 174 7.51 9.74 -3.51
N TYR A 175 7.11 9.29 -2.32
CA TYR A 175 7.90 9.40 -1.10
C TYR A 175 8.12 8.03 -0.45
N ILE A 176 9.27 7.87 0.19
CA ILE A 176 9.52 6.82 1.17
C ILE A 176 9.68 7.53 2.52
N LEU A 177 8.79 7.21 3.45
CA LEU A 177 8.74 7.73 4.81
C LEU A 177 9.14 6.60 5.78
N VAL A 178 9.25 6.94 7.06
CA VAL A 178 9.45 5.99 8.14
C VAL A 178 8.31 6.08 9.15
N GLY A 179 7.86 4.94 9.64
CA GLY A 179 6.83 4.87 10.67
C GLY A 179 7.34 5.39 12.01
N THR A 180 6.43 5.94 12.81
CA THR A 180 6.78 6.69 14.02
C THR A 180 5.97 6.20 15.22
N SER A 181 6.48 6.45 16.43
CA SER A 181 5.76 6.14 17.67
C SER A 181 4.48 6.98 17.79
N GLU A 182 4.50 8.21 17.29
CA GLU A 182 3.33 9.10 17.26
C GLU A 182 2.18 8.51 16.42
N ALA A 183 2.48 7.79 15.34
CA ALA A 183 1.45 7.13 14.54
C ALA A 183 0.78 5.99 15.32
N GLU A 184 1.49 5.28 16.19
CA GLU A 184 0.91 4.25 17.07
C GLU A 184 -0.16 4.86 17.99
N GLU A 185 0.12 6.04 18.54
CA GLU A 185 -0.76 6.73 19.48
C GLU A 185 -1.95 7.41 18.79
N LEU A 186 -1.71 8.08 17.66
CA LEU A 186 -2.71 8.94 17.02
C LEU A 186 -3.59 8.22 16.00
N SER A 187 -3.09 7.16 15.37
CA SER A 187 -3.71 6.58 14.18
C SER A 187 -3.61 5.06 14.10
N PHE A 188 -3.39 4.37 15.23
CA PHE A 188 -3.22 2.92 15.28
C PHE A 188 -2.10 2.45 14.33
N GLY A 189 -0.97 3.16 14.35
CA GLY A 189 0.18 2.90 13.50
C GLY A 189 -0.19 3.01 12.02
N SER A 190 -0.88 4.07 11.62
CA SER A 190 -1.35 4.26 10.24
C SER A 190 -0.99 5.64 9.68
N THR A 191 -0.82 5.72 8.37
CA THR A 191 -0.58 6.97 7.65
C THR A 191 -1.25 6.93 6.27
N ALA A 192 -1.11 8.01 5.50
CA ALA A 192 -1.62 8.09 4.14
C ALA A 192 -1.01 7.00 3.23
N HIS A 193 -1.64 6.74 2.10
CA HIS A 193 -1.09 5.87 1.06
C HIS A 193 -0.64 6.65 -0.19
N GLY A 194 -1.28 7.76 -0.55
CA GLY A 194 -0.92 8.49 -1.77
C GLY A 194 -1.67 9.81 -1.89
N ALA A 195 -1.49 10.47 -3.03
CA ALA A 195 -2.06 11.80 -3.30
C ALA A 195 -3.60 11.86 -3.30
N GLY A 196 -4.28 10.71 -3.26
CA GLY A 196 -5.74 10.65 -3.41
C GLY A 196 -6.19 11.00 -4.82
N ARG A 197 -7.50 11.09 -5.02
CA ARG A 197 -8.10 11.45 -6.30
C ARG A 197 -9.06 12.61 -6.09
N VAL A 198 -8.85 13.70 -6.81
CA VAL A 198 -9.74 14.88 -6.78
C VAL A 198 -10.90 14.78 -7.78
N MET A 199 -10.81 13.85 -8.74
CA MET A 199 -11.83 13.65 -9.78
C MET A 199 -12.11 12.18 -10.08
N SER A 200 -13.34 11.91 -10.53
CA SER A 200 -13.75 10.57 -10.96
C SER A 200 -13.01 10.13 -12.22
N ARG A 201 -13.01 8.81 -12.50
CA ARG A 201 -12.29 8.27 -13.68
C ARG A 201 -13.01 8.71 -14.96
N HIS A 202 -14.35 8.70 -14.91
CA HIS A 202 -15.21 9.17 -15.99
C HIS A 202 -14.98 10.65 -16.28
N GLU A 203 -14.88 11.50 -15.25
CA GLU A 203 -14.61 12.92 -15.43
C GLU A 203 -13.21 13.16 -16.02
N ALA A 204 -12.18 12.47 -15.52
CA ALA A 204 -10.84 12.56 -16.06
C ALA A 204 -10.79 12.18 -17.55
N LEU A 205 -11.45 11.08 -17.94
CA LEU A 205 -11.52 10.64 -19.35
C LEU A 205 -12.27 11.62 -20.25
N ARG A 206 -13.21 12.41 -19.69
CA ARG A 206 -13.90 13.46 -20.45
C ARG A 206 -13.08 14.73 -20.62
N ARG A 207 -12.23 15.06 -19.63
CA ARG A 207 -11.44 16.28 -19.61
C ARG A 207 -10.09 16.15 -20.31
N PHE A 208 -9.44 15.00 -20.21
CA PHE A 208 -8.07 14.80 -20.67
C PHE A 208 -8.02 13.78 -21.80
N ARG A 209 -7.19 14.06 -22.81
CA ARG A 209 -6.84 13.09 -23.85
C ARG A 209 -5.52 12.41 -23.49
N GLY A 210 -5.45 11.09 -23.65
CA GLY A 210 -4.24 10.33 -23.30
C GLY A 210 -2.98 10.81 -24.04
N GLU A 211 -3.12 11.19 -25.31
CA GLU A 211 -2.02 11.75 -26.12
C GLU A 211 -1.46 13.05 -25.54
N GLN A 212 -2.33 13.95 -25.06
CA GLN A 212 -1.92 15.21 -24.43
C GLN A 212 -1.16 14.95 -23.13
N ILE A 213 -1.65 14.02 -22.32
CA ILE A 213 -0.97 13.61 -21.08
C ILE A 213 0.40 12.98 -21.39
N LYS A 214 0.48 12.18 -22.46
CA LYS A 214 1.75 11.60 -22.90
C LYS A 214 2.76 12.68 -23.30
N GLN A 215 2.35 13.63 -24.14
CA GLN A 215 3.20 14.75 -24.57
C GLN A 215 3.65 15.62 -23.38
N GLU A 216 2.76 15.88 -22.42
CA GLU A 216 3.11 16.61 -21.21
C GLU A 216 4.18 15.88 -20.39
N MET A 217 4.04 14.56 -20.21
CA MET A 217 5.06 13.75 -19.53
C MET A 217 6.40 13.74 -20.27
N GLU A 218 6.37 13.57 -21.60
CA GLU A 218 7.56 13.61 -22.45
C GLU A 218 8.29 14.96 -22.34
N SER A 219 7.56 16.08 -22.32
CA SER A 219 8.15 17.42 -22.14
C SER A 219 8.87 17.62 -20.80
N ARG A 220 8.55 16.77 -19.81
CA ARG A 220 9.17 16.73 -18.48
C ARG A 220 10.23 15.63 -18.36
N GLY A 221 10.57 14.96 -19.46
CA GLY A 221 11.55 13.87 -19.51
C GLY A 221 11.04 12.56 -18.91
N ILE A 222 9.71 12.33 -18.92
CA ILE A 222 9.07 11.12 -18.40
C ILE A 222 8.47 10.32 -19.57
N GLU A 223 9.01 9.14 -19.84
CA GLU A 223 8.52 8.23 -20.87
C GLU A 223 7.39 7.32 -20.35
N LEU A 224 6.34 7.14 -21.17
CA LEU A 224 5.15 6.33 -20.88
C LEU A 224 5.04 5.10 -21.77
#